data_AF-A0A7V9G1Y2-F1
#
_entry.id   AF-A0A7V9G1Y2-F1
#
_cell.length_a   1.000
_cell.length_b   1.000
_cell.length_c   1.000
_cell.angle_alpha   90.00
_cell.angle_beta   90.00
_cell.angle_gamma   90.00
#
_symmetry.space_group_name_H-M   'P 1'
#
loop_
_entity.id
_entity.type
_entity.pdbx_description
1 polymer ?
#
loop_
_entity_poly.entity_id
_entity_poly.type
_entity_poly.pdbx_seq_one_letter_code
_entity_poly.pdbx_strand_id
1 'polypeptide(L)' 'FAEDEGYELAVFHSHLSSPARPSRTDVENIGLWEGRPYVILSLRTGELAAFRIRGRRIDVEPLDPDPR' A
#
# COMPACT_ATOMS: atom_id res chain seq x y z
N PHE A 1 -20.83 3.73 4.02
CA PHE A 1 -19.46 3.18 4.11
C PHE A 1 -18.51 4.30 4.45
N ALA A 2 -17.31 4.03 4.99
CA ALA A 2 -16.34 5.09 5.31
C ALA A 2 -16.00 5.98 4.09
N GLU A 3 -16.10 5.44 2.88
CA GLU A 3 -16.00 6.22 1.63
C GLU A 3 -17.07 7.32 1.50
N ASP A 4 -18.29 7.11 2.01
CA ASP A 4 -19.37 8.12 2.01
C ASP A 4 -19.08 9.27 3.00
N GLU A 5 -18.19 9.04 3.95
CA GLU A 5 -17.70 10.03 4.91
C GLU A 5 -16.42 10.72 4.40
N GLY A 6 -15.98 10.42 3.17
CA GLY A 6 -14.83 11.05 2.50
C GLY A 6 -13.50 10.32 2.70
N TYR A 7 -13.49 9.13 3.31
CA TYR A 7 -12.27 8.34 3.45
C TYR A 7 -11.92 7.59 2.15
N GLU A 8 -10.63 7.44 1.87
CA GLU A 8 -10.15 6.59 0.78
C GLU A 8 -9.84 5.17 1.31
N LEU A 9 -10.35 4.13 0.65
CA LEU A 9 -9.96 2.75 0.98
C LEU A 9 -8.55 2.43 0.50
N ALA A 10 -7.77 1.82 1.38
CA ALA A 10 -6.44 1.30 1.09
C ALA A 10 -6.46 -0.24 1.02
N VAL A 11 -5.56 -0.80 0.21
CA VAL A 11 -5.21 -2.23 0.26
C VAL A 11 -4.05 -2.40 1.23
N PHE A 12 -4.14 -3.39 2.11
CA PHE A 12 -3.12 -3.69 3.08
C PHE A 12 -2.71 -5.16 3.01
N HIS A 13 -1.39 -5.40 3.06
CA HIS A 13 -0.86 -6.72 3.35
C HIS A 13 0.49 -6.64 4.06
N SER A 14 0.97 -7.79 4.52
CA SER A 14 2.25 -7.89 5.22
C SER A 14 3.23 -8.81 4.50
N HIS A 15 4.51 -8.48 4.57
CA HIS A 15 5.61 -9.36 4.24
C HIS A 15 6.20 -9.97 5.51
N LEU A 16 6.33 -11.30 5.55
CA LEU A 16 6.92 -12.00 6.70
C LEU A 16 8.40 -11.64 6.89
N SER A 17 9.15 -11.54 5.80
CA SER A 17 10.61 -11.41 5.82
C SER A 17 11.18 -10.39 4.84
N SER A 18 10.40 -9.96 3.84
CA SER A 18 10.82 -9.01 2.80
C SER A 18 10.60 -7.55 3.24
N PRO A 19 11.31 -6.59 2.62
CA PRO A 19 11.08 -5.16 2.85
C PRO A 19 9.65 -4.73 2.53
N ALA A 20 9.23 -3.59 3.09
CA ALA A 20 7.93 -2.97 2.81
C ALA A 20 7.95 -2.24 1.45
N ARG A 21 8.10 -3.01 0.36
CA ARG A 21 8.05 -2.50 -1.02
C ARG A 21 7.25 -3.46 -1.90
N PRO A 22 6.50 -2.94 -2.90
CA PRO A 22 5.76 -3.81 -3.80
C PRO A 22 6.71 -4.77 -4.54
N SER A 23 6.33 -6.04 -4.53
CA SER A 23 6.96 -7.09 -5.33
C SER A 23 6.48 -7.02 -6.78
N ARG A 24 7.13 -7.80 -7.66
CA ARG A 24 6.67 -7.97 -9.04
C ARG A 24 5.24 -8.53 -9.09
N THR A 25 4.93 -9.50 -8.23
CA THR A 25 3.60 -10.12 -8.14
C THR A 25 2.54 -9.09 -7.77
N ASP A 26 2.85 -8.15 -6.86
CA ASP A 26 1.91 -7.08 -6.46
C ASP A 26 1.58 -6.17 -7.65
N VAL A 27 2.59 -5.81 -8.45
CA VAL A 27 2.42 -5.00 -9.65
C VAL A 27 1.63 -5.75 -10.73
N GLU A 28 1.92 -7.03 -10.95
CA GLU A 28 1.25 -7.84 -11.96
C GLU A 28 -0.21 -8.15 -11.60
N ASN A 29 -0.53 -8.23 -10.30
CA ASN A 29 -1.87 -8.59 -9.80
C ASN A 29 -2.68 -7.40 -9.25
N ILE A 30 -2.21 -6.16 -9.43
CA ILE A 30 -2.85 -4.99 -8.81
C ILE A 30 -4.33 -4.84 -9.23
N GLY A 31 -4.68 -5.19 -10.47
CA GLY A 31 -6.06 -5.33 -10.94
C GLY A 31 -6.97 -4.14 -10.56
N LEU A 32 -8.09 -4.45 -9.91
CA LEU A 32 -9.09 -3.45 -9.49
C LEU A 32 -8.59 -2.47 -8.42
N TRP A 33 -7.43 -2.73 -7.83
CA TRP A 33 -6.81 -1.89 -6.81
C TRP A 33 -5.84 -0.86 -7.39
N GLU A 34 -5.67 -0.84 -8.71
CA GLU A 34 -4.80 0.13 -9.38
C GLU A 34 -5.15 1.57 -8.98
N GLY A 35 -4.15 2.35 -8.62
CA GLY A 35 -4.29 3.74 -8.19
C GLY A 35 -4.77 3.94 -6.75
N ARG A 36 -5.27 2.91 -6.05
CA ARG A 36 -5.59 2.98 -4.61
C ARG A 36 -4.30 2.98 -3.76
N PRO A 37 -4.32 3.52 -2.53
CA PRO A 37 -3.20 3.39 -1.60
C PRO A 37 -2.92 1.92 -1.32
N TYR A 38 -1.66 1.54 -1.42
CA TYR A 38 -1.18 0.17 -1.30
C TYR A 38 -0.16 0.11 -0.16
N VAL A 39 -0.59 -0.38 0.99
CA VAL A 39 0.12 -0.29 2.27
C VAL A 39 0.75 -1.64 2.59
N ILE A 40 2.05 -1.64 2.86
CA ILE A 40 2.82 -2.85 3.13
C ILE A 40 3.51 -2.72 4.48
N LEU A 41 3.33 -3.73 5.32
CA LEU A 41 4.07 -3.89 6.58
C LEU A 41 5.14 -4.99 6.42
N SER A 42 6.41 -4.67 6.70
CA SER A 42 7.43 -5.70 6.90
C SER A 42 7.41 -6.16 8.37
N LEU A 43 7.00 -7.41 8.61
CA LEU A 43 6.94 -7.96 9.97
C LEU A 43 8.33 -8.20 10.58
N ARG A 44 9.37 -8.31 9.74
CA ARG A 44 10.76 -8.45 10.21
C ARG A 44 11.29 -7.16 10.85
N THR A 45 10.97 -6.01 10.25
CA THR A 45 11.57 -4.72 10.65
C THR A 45 10.57 -3.79 11.33
N GLY A 46 9.27 -4.06 11.23
CA GLY A 46 8.21 -3.15 11.64
C GLY A 46 8.01 -1.97 10.70
N GLU A 47 8.71 -1.93 9.56
CA GLU A 47 8.58 -0.86 8.57
C GLU A 47 7.20 -0.89 7.93
N LEU A 48 6.48 0.23 8.01
CA LEU A 48 5.22 0.47 7.32
C LEU A 48 5.48 1.51 6.23
N ALA A 49 5.11 1.19 4.99
CA ALA A 49 5.23 2.10 3.86
C ALA A 49 3.99 1.99 2.97
N ALA A 50 3.65 3.10 2.32
CA ALA A 50 2.56 3.16 1.35
C ALA A 50 3.06 3.54 -0.03
N PHE A 51 2.34 3.05 -1.03
CA PHE A 51 2.63 3.24 -2.43
C PHE A 51 1.35 3.45 -3.22
N ARG A 52 1.48 4.02 -4.42
CA ARG A 52 0.45 3.93 -5.47
C ARG A 52 1.04 3.22 -6.68
N ILE A 53 0.33 2.19 -7.13
CA ILE A 53 0.72 1.40 -8.29
C ILE A 53 -0.20 1.77 -9.45
N ARG A 54 0.40 2.19 -10.58
CA ARG A 54 -0.30 2.51 -11.85
C ARG A 54 0.45 1.88 -13.01
N GLY A 55 -0.13 0.86 -13.62
CA GLY A 55 0.53 -0.03 -14.58
C GLY A 55 1.75 -0.66 -13.93
N ARG A 56 2.94 -0.32 -14.44
CA ARG A 56 4.24 -0.77 -13.88
C ARG A 56 4.95 0.29 -13.04
N ARG A 57 4.32 1.44 -12.83
CA ARG A 57 4.88 2.54 -12.05
C ARG A 57 4.51 2.36 -10.58
N ILE A 58 5.50 2.52 -9.72
CA ILE A 58 5.34 2.55 -8.27
C ILE A 58 5.76 3.94 -7.80
N ASP A 59 4.81 4.69 -7.23
CA ASP A 59 5.07 5.96 -6.56
C ASP A 59 4.98 5.74 -5.04
N VAL A 60 5.85 6.39 -4.27
CA VAL A 60 5.73 6.40 -2.80
C VAL A 60 4.53 7.26 -2.43
N GLU A 61 3.65 6.73 -1.59
CA GLU A 61 2.54 7.47 -0.99
C GLU A 61 2.97 7.91 0.41
N PRO A 62 2.90 9.21 0.75
CA PRO A 62 3.16 9.67 2.10
C PRO A 62 2.19 9.02 3.09
N LEU A 63 2.73 8.45 4.16
CA LEU A 63 1.96 8.10 5.35
C LEU A 63 2.06 9.24 6.34
N ASP A 64 0.92 9.70 6.85
CA ASP A 64 0.92 10.62 7.98
C ASP A 64 1.33 9.83 9.24
N PRO A 65 2.45 10.17 9.91
CA PRO A 65 2.88 9.47 11.11
C PRO A 65 1.97 9.72 12.32
N ASP A 66 1.03 10.68 12.25
CA ASP A 66 0.07 10.99 13.32
C ASP A 66 -1.39 10.92 12.81
N PRO A 67 -1.96 9.70 12.68
CA PRO A 67 -3.37 9.54 12.38
C PRO A 67 -4.16 9.87 13.66
N ARG A 68 -4.53 11.13 13.83
CA ARG A 68 -5.35 11.57 14.96
C ARG A 68 -6.58 10.70 15.21
#